data_AF-A0A7C4B0A0-F1
#
_entry.id   AF-A0A7C4B0A0-F1
#
_cell.length_a   1.000
_cell.length_b   1.000
_cell.length_c   1.000
_cell.angle_alpha   90.00
_cell.angle_beta   90.00
_cell.angle_gamma   90.00
#
_symmetry.space_group_name_H-M   'P 1'
#
loop_
_entity.id
_entity.type
_entity.pdbx_description
1 polymer ?
#
loop_
_entity_poly.entity_id
_entity_poly.type
_entity_poly.pdbx_seq_one_letter_code
_entity_poly.pdbx_strand_id
1 'polypeptide(L)' 'MDKESARVRVEKLRKLIDYHRTLYHTFDAPEIDDAAFDTLKNELEELENQFPEL' A
#
# COMPACT_ATOMS: atom_id res chain seq x y z
N MET A 1 -11.64 -13.29 -1.39
CA MET A 1 -10.95 -12.75 -0.22
C MET A 1 -12.00 -12.38 0.80
N ASP A 2 -11.86 -12.82 2.04
CA ASP A 2 -12.76 -12.45 3.14
C ASP A 2 -12.43 -11.05 3.67
N LYS A 3 -13.40 -10.37 4.30
CA LYS A 3 -13.27 -9.00 4.82
C LYS A 3 -12.11 -8.87 5.83
N GLU A 4 -11.88 -9.90 6.63
CA GLU A 4 -10.80 -9.90 7.62
C GLU A 4 -9.42 -9.96 6.95
N SER A 5 -9.26 -10.85 5.96
CA SER A 5 -8.06 -10.90 5.11
C SER A 5 -7.85 -9.61 4.33
N ALA A 6 -8.92 -8.96 3.86
CA ALA A 6 -8.86 -7.64 3.25
C ALA A 6 -8.33 -6.56 4.18
N ARG A 7 -8.83 -6.52 5.41
CA ARG A 7 -8.31 -5.60 6.43
C ARG A 7 -6.82 -5.81 6.70
N VAL A 8 -6.39 -7.06 6.83
CA VAL A 8 -4.97 -7.40 7.06
C VAL A 8 -4.10 -7.00 5.86
N ARG A 9 -4.59 -7.20 4.64
CA ARG A 9 -3.87 -6.81 3.42
C ARG A 9 -3.77 -5.29 3.29
N VAL A 10 -4.86 -4.56 3.51
CA VAL A 10 -4.91 -3.09 3.53
C VAL A 10 -3.91 -2.54 4.55
N GLU A 11 -3.88 -3.08 5.77
CA GLU A 11 -2.94 -2.62 6.80
C GLU A 11 -1.48 -2.85 6.39
N LYS A 12 -1.19 -4.01 5.75
CA LYS A 12 0.15 -4.30 5.22
C LYS A 12 0.54 -3.35 4.10
N LEU A 13 -0.35 -3.09 3.15
CA LEU A 13 -0.11 -2.17 2.03
C LEU A 13 0.14 -0.76 2.54
N ARG A 14 -0.66 -0.27 3.50
CA ARG A 14 -0.45 1.04 4.14
C ARG A 14 0.93 1.14 4.78
N LYS A 15 1.37 0.12 5.53
CA LYS A 15 2.72 0.09 6.14
C LYS A 15 3.83 0.07 5.10
N LEU A 16 3.67 -0.71 4.02
CA LEU A 16 4.63 -0.80 2.92
C LEU A 16 4.76 0.54 2.19
N ILE A 17 3.64 1.16 1.85
CA ILE A 17 3.60 2.47 1.20
C ILE A 17 4.29 3.51 2.09
N ASP A 18 3.98 3.54 3.39
CA ASP A 18 4.60 4.50 4.31
C ASP A 18 6.10 4.27 4.50
N TYR A 19 6.53 3.01 4.56
CA TYR A 19 7.94 2.62 4.59
C TYR A 19 8.70 3.12 3.35
N HIS A 20 8.20 2.81 2.16
CA HIS A 20 8.83 3.24 0.90
C HIS A 20 8.79 4.77 0.73
N ARG A 21 7.70 5.42 1.15
CA ARG A 21 7.60 6.87 1.17
C ARG A 21 8.64 7.50 2.10
N THR A 22 8.85 6.91 3.27
CA THR A 22 9.87 7.36 4.21
C THR A 22 11.26 7.18 3.62
N LEU A 23 11.56 6.04 3.01
CA LEU A 23 12.82 5.80 2.30
C LEU A 23 13.08 6.84 1.21
N TYR A 24 12.08 7.11 0.38
CA TYR A 24 12.17 8.11 -0.69
C TYR A 24 12.46 9.50 -0.13
N HIS A 25 11.67 9.98 0.84
CA HIS A 25 11.77 11.37 1.31
C HIS A 25 12.84 11.61 2.38
N THR A 26 13.13 10.61 3.21
CA THR A 26 14.02 10.77 4.39
C THR A 26 15.43 10.29 4.09
N PHE A 27 15.56 9.16 3.38
CA PHE A 27 16.84 8.52 3.13
C PHE A 27 17.36 8.75 1.70
N ASP A 28 16.55 9.36 0.83
CA ASP A 28 16.83 9.56 -0.61
C ASP A 28 17.29 8.24 -1.27
N ALA A 29 16.74 7.13 -0.77
CA ALA A 29 17.13 5.77 -1.09
C ALA A 29 15.87 4.94 -1.44
N PRO A 30 15.20 5.24 -2.56
CA PRO A 30 14.05 4.46 -2.99
C PRO A 30 14.46 3.02 -3.27
N GLU A 31 13.82 2.07 -2.58
CA GLU A 31 14.00 0.63 -2.84
C GLU A 31 13.16 0.12 -4.02
N ILE A 32 12.09 0.85 -4.35
CA ILE A 32 11.16 0.51 -5.43
C ILE A 32 10.99 1.71 -6.36
N ASP A 33 10.77 1.42 -7.63
CA ASP A 33 10.44 2.45 -8.63
C ASP A 33 9.06 3.05 -8.38
N ASP A 34 8.85 4.27 -8.88
CA ASP A 34 7.56 4.97 -8.80
C ASP A 34 6.40 4.12 -9.36
N ALA A 35 6.63 3.37 -10.43
CA ALA A 35 5.61 2.47 -11.00
C ALA A 35 5.22 1.31 -10.05
N ALA A 36 6.16 0.80 -9.27
CA ALA A 36 5.88 -0.22 -8.27
C ALA A 36 5.12 0.39 -7.09
N PHE A 37 5.48 1.60 -6.67
CA PHE A 37 4.76 2.35 -5.65
C PHE A 37 3.32 2.68 -6.07
N ASP A 38 3.11 3.09 -7.31
CA ASP A 38 1.79 3.31 -7.89
C ASP A 38 0.97 2.03 -7.92
N THR A 39 1.60 0.88 -8.23
CA THR A 39 0.94 -0.42 -8.19
C THR A 39 0.45 -0.77 -6.77
N LEU A 40 1.27 -0.52 -5.74
CA LEU A 40 0.87 -0.74 -4.34
C LEU A 40 -0.32 0.14 -3.94
N LYS A 41 -0.33 1.39 -4.40
CA LYS A 41 -1.44 2.32 -4.15
C LYS A 41 -2.72 1.89 -4.87
N ASN A 42 -2.60 1.47 -6.13
CA ASN A 42 -3.74 0.97 -6.90
C ASN A 42 -4.34 -0.28 -6.26
N GLU A 43 -3.50 -1.21 -5.77
CA GLU A 43 -3.98 -2.40 -5.03
C GLU A 43 -4.71 -2.00 -3.74
N LEU A 44 -4.19 -1.02 -3.01
CA LEU A 44 -4.84 -0.50 -1.80
C LEU A 44 -6.22 0.10 -2.13
N GLU A 45 -6.29 0.96 -3.14
CA GLU A 45 -7.54 1.61 -3.56
C GLU A 45 -8.56 0.58 -4.08
N GLU A 46 -8.11 -0.44 -4.81
CA GLU A 46 -8.98 -1.50 -5.31
C GLU A 46 -9.54 -2.35 -4.15
N LEU A 47 -8.75 -2.61 -3.10
CA LEU A 47 -9.24 -3.28 -1.90
C LEU A 47 -10.22 -2.40 -1.10
N GLU A 48 -9.97 -1.10 -0.99
CA GLU A 48 -10.90 -0.16 -0.36
C GLU A 48 -12.21 -0.04 -1.15
N ASN A 49 -12.15 -0.09 -2.48
CA ASN A 49 -13.34 -0.09 -3.35
C ASN A 49 -14.12 -1.41 -3.29
N GLN A 50 -13.43 -2.55 -3.23
CA GLN A 50 -14.07 -3.86 -3.08
C GLN A 50 -14.70 -4.05 -1.69
N PHE A 51 -14.15 -3.40 -0.67
CA PHE A 51 -14.60 -3.47 0.71
C PHE A 51 -14.76 -2.06 1.31
N PRO A 52 -15.80 -1.31 0.91
CA PRO A 52 -16.02 0.09 1.32
C PRO A 52 -16.32 0.28 2.82
N GLU A 53 -16.39 -0.82 3.56
CA GLU A 53 -16.69 -0.92 4.99
C GLU A 53 -15.45 -1.28 5.83
N LEU A 54 -14.25 -1.10 5.27
CA LEU A 54 -12.92 -1.27 5.90
C LEU A 54 -12.32 0.04 6.42
#